data_AF-A0A351JXL1-F1
#
_entry.id   AF-A0A351JXL1-F1
#
_cell.length_a   1.000
_cell.length_b   1.000
_cell.length_c   1.000
_cell.angle_alpha   90.00
_cell.angle_beta   90.00
_cell.angle_gamma   90.00
#
_symmetry.space_group_name_H-M   'P 1'
#
loop_
_entity.id
_entity.type
_entity.pdbx_description
1 polymer ?
#
loop_
_entity_poly.entity_id
_entity_poly.type
_entity_poly.pdbx_seq_one_letter_code
_entity_poly.pdbx_strand_id
1 'polypeptide(L)' 'TAGVPLPVVIRLTGTNEAEGRGVLSRAGLTPVGTMEDGAAQTVALAKEAS' A
#
# COMPACT_ATOMS: atom_id res chain seq x y z
N THR A 1 7.93 -9.05 -1.43
CA THR A 1 6.99 -8.25 -2.25
C THR A 1 6.48 -9.11 -3.40
N ALA A 2 5.22 -8.93 -3.79
CA ALA A 2 4.56 -9.73 -4.84
C ALA A 2 5.14 -9.42 -6.24
N GLY A 3 6.35 -9.88 -6.56
CA GLY A 3 6.92 -9.83 -7.92
C GLY A 3 7.13 -8.43 -8.54
N VAL A 4 6.76 -7.34 -7.86
CA VAL A 4 6.96 -5.97 -8.34
C VAL A 4 8.36 -5.50 -7.90
N PRO A 5 9.21 -5.04 -8.84
CA PRO A 5 10.57 -4.58 -8.53
C PRO A 5 10.62 -3.20 -7.83
N LEU A 6 9.46 -2.61 -7.54
CA LEU A 6 9.31 -1.27 -6.98
C LEU A 6 8.37 -1.30 -5.76
N PRO A 7 8.56 -0.42 -4.77
CA PRO A 7 7.61 -0.25 -3.68
C PRO A 7 6.26 0.25 -4.21
N VAL A 8 5.17 -0.42 -3.83
CA VAL A 8 3.80 -0.11 -4.28
C VAL A 8 2.91 0.18 -3.09
N VAL A 9 2.14 1.27 -3.19
CA VAL A 9 1.13 1.67 -2.21
C VAL A 9 -0.22 1.80 -2.90
N ILE A 10 -1.28 1.27 -2.28
CA ILE A 10 -2.61 1.21 -2.89
C ILE A 10 -3.60 1.99 -2.04
N ARG A 11 -4.18 3.06 -2.60
CA ARG A 11 -5.31 3.74 -1.97
C ARG A 11 -6.60 3.01 -2.35
N LEU A 12 -7.25 2.40 -1.36
CA LEU A 12 -8.52 1.70 -1.55
C LEU A 12 -9.62 2.46 -0.81
N THR A 13 -10.71 2.79 -1.50
CA THR A 13 -11.86 3.51 -0.93
C THR A 13 -13.16 2.98 -1.51
N GLY A 14 -14.24 2.92 -0.72
CA GLY A 14 -15.58 2.58 -1.18
C GLY A 14 -16.21 1.40 -0.43
N THR A 15 -17.11 0.67 -1.07
CA THR A 15 -17.78 -0.50 -0.48
C THR A 15 -16.77 -1.60 -0.16
N ASN A 16 -16.90 -2.23 1.01
CA ASN A 16 -16.02 -3.32 1.49
C ASN A 16 -14.55 -2.91 1.64
N GLU A 17 -14.26 -1.63 1.89
CA GLU A 17 -12.90 -1.14 2.09
C GLU A 17 -12.12 -1.97 3.13
N ALA A 18 -12.74 -2.28 4.28
CA ALA A 18 -12.11 -3.08 5.33
C ALA A 18 -11.68 -4.48 4.85
N GLU A 19 -12.54 -5.15 4.07
CA GLU A 19 -12.26 -6.46 3.49
C GLU A 19 -11.12 -6.37 2.47
N GLY A 20 -11.20 -5.42 1.54
CA GLY A 20 -10.18 -5.23 0.51
C GLY A 20 -8.82 -4.86 1.10
N ARG A 21 -8.78 -4.03 2.15
CA ARG A 21 -7.53 -3.74 2.90
C ARG A 21 -6.94 -5.02 3.49
N GLY A 22 -7.77 -5.90 4.06
CA GLY A 22 -7.33 -7.19 4.57
C GLY A 22 -6.78 -8.13 3.50
N VAL A 23 -7.34 -8.12 2.29
CA VAL A 23 -6.80 -8.88 1.14
C VAL A 23 -5.43 -8.34 0.71
N LEU A 24 -5.31 -7.02 0.57
CA LEU A 24 -4.06 -6.37 0.16
C LEU A 24 -2.94 -6.61 1.17
N SER A 25 -3.21 -6.46 2.46
CA SER A 25 -2.22 -6.74 3.52
C SER A 25 -1.78 -8.20 3.52
N ARG A 26 -2.69 -9.16 3.29
CA ARG A 26 -2.34 -10.59 3.16
C ARG A 26 -1.48 -10.88 1.93
N ALA A 27 -1.62 -10.08 0.87
CA ALA A 27 -0.77 -10.16 -0.32
C ALA A 27 0.59 -9.45 -0.16
N GLY A 28 0.88 -8.88 1.02
CA GLY A 28 2.11 -8.12 1.28
C GLY A 28 2.13 -6.74 0.62
N LEU A 29 0.97 -6.17 0.36
CA LEU A 29 0.79 -4.82 -0.16
C LEU A 29 0.30 -3.90 0.97
N THR A 30 0.71 -2.63 0.93
CA THR A 30 0.35 -1.65 1.95
C THR A 30 -0.83 -0.80 1.47
N PRO A 31 -2.05 -1.00 2.02
CA PRO A 31 -3.18 -0.15 1.71
C PRO A 31 -3.13 1.15 2.51
N VAL A 32 -3.54 2.26 1.88
CA VAL A 32 -3.65 3.59 2.50
C VAL A 32 -5.06 4.15 2.35
N GLY A 33 -5.49 4.98 3.30
CA GLY A 33 -6.81 5.61 3.27
C GLY A 33 -6.81 6.94 2.51
N THR A 34 -5.74 7.71 2.62
CA THR A 34 -5.60 9.03 1.99
C THR A 34 -4.46 9.04 0.96
N MET A 35 -4.44 10.08 0.12
CA MET A 35 -3.38 10.24 -0.86
C MET A 35 -2.07 10.71 -0.21
N GLU A 36 -2.20 11.51 0.85
CA GLU A 36 -1.13 12.03 1.68
C GLU A 36 -0.38 10.88 2.38
N ASP A 37 -1.13 9.95 2.98
CA ASP A 37 -0.57 8.71 3.55
C ASP A 37 0.13 7.88 2.48
N GLY A 38 -0.45 7.83 1.28
CA GLY A 38 0.13 7.15 0.12
C GLY A 38 1.51 7.69 -0.25
N ALA A 39 1.63 9.01 -0.34
CA ALA A 39 2.89 9.68 -0.66
C ALA A 39 3.94 9.45 0.44
N ALA A 40 3.57 9.65 1.71
CA ALA A 40 4.47 9.46 2.85
C ALA A 40 4.99 8.02 2.94
N GLN A 41 4.10 7.04 2.78
CA GLN A 41 4.43 5.62 2.83
C GLN A 41 5.35 5.21 1.67
N THR A 42 5.09 5.74 0.47
CA THR A 42 5.92 5.45 -0.71
C THR A 42 7.36 5.91 -0.50
N VAL A 43 7.55 7.11 0.04
CA VAL A 43 8.88 7.67 0.35
C VAL A 43 9.58 6.85 1.44
N ALA A 44 8.86 6.44 2.49
CA ALA A 44 9.43 5.60 3.54
C ALA A 44 9.94 4.25 2.98
N LEU A 45 9.12 3.58 2.16
CA LEU A 45 9.49 2.31 1.53
C LEU A 45 10.68 2.46 0.56
N ALA A 46 10.77 3.57 -0.18
CA ALA A 46 11.90 3.84 -1.05
C ALA A 46 13.22 4.03 -0.28
N LYS A 47 13.17 4.65 0.90
CA LYS A 47 14.34 4.81 1.79
C LYS A 47 14.81 3.47 2.37
N GLU A 48 13.89 2.57 2.72
CA GLU A 48 14.22 1.24 3.26
C GLU A 48 14.82 0.31 2.20
N ALA A 49 14.52 0.54 0.92
CA ALA A 49 15.04 -0.25 -0.20
C ALA A 49 16.42 0.23 -0.73
N SER A 50 16.95 1.33 -0.20
CA SER A 50 18.26 1.91 -0.56
C SER A 50 19.36 1.42 0.37
#